data_AF-A0A430LXX9-F1
#
_entry.id   AF-A0A430LXX9-F1
#
_cell.length_a   1.000
_cell.length_b   1.000
_cell.length_c   1.000
_cell.angle_alpha   90.00
_cell.angle_beta   90.00
_cell.angle_gamma   90.00
#
_symmetry.space_group_name_H-M   'P 1'
#
loop_
_entity.id
_entity.type
_entity.pdbx_description
1 polymer ?
#
loop_
_entity_poly.entity_id
_entity_poly.type
_entity_poly.pdbx_seq_one_letter_code
_entity_poly.pdbx_strand_id
1 'polypeptide(L)'
;MAPASALHSHQSSLEGIIGFSAQPPLEPSLRLSASRRFYQIVNHFDSYGSGNGEYDRIKLVRLTYEYARSEESKGNFLSAFFKSTALPMDGKEAIDFGDADLEAEVRTSLFNFAEYLFDNFFLPLKASTKKTPQHSPATHSAVQRTQSGGQNYAGTPERMSALRGTCLVRDRHRCVISRRFDQNEAFKRMSKYGDEARDDNGISLAEEAFDALEVAHILPYSLTQVNASLQLDPSKEAALAILNMFDSGAASLVEGTNIDRPRNAMTLTHSLHMWFGDFRIFFESINQQAHAYRINTFLPPGLLGGLLPVTRTLHLTESQSIDPPSPRLLAIHSAIAHILHLSAAGDYIDKMLQDIEENGVREDGSTELDRLVKLRLNGWPVSEVSG
;
A
#
# COMPACT_ATOMS: atom_id res chain seq x y z
N MET A 1 -28.07 -31.44 32.98
CA MET A 1 -27.07 -31.09 31.95
C MET A 1 -27.81 -30.43 30.80
N ALA A 2 -27.75 -29.10 30.74
CA ALA A 2 -28.33 -28.32 29.64
C ALA A 2 -27.28 -28.19 28.51
N PRO A 3 -27.67 -28.26 27.23
CA PRO A 3 -26.72 -28.08 26.14
C PRO A 3 -26.39 -26.59 25.96
N ALA A 4 -25.13 -26.33 25.65
CA ALA A 4 -24.59 -25.00 25.40
C ALA A 4 -25.17 -24.39 24.11
N SER A 5 -25.56 -23.12 24.19
CA SER A 5 -26.04 -22.32 23.07
C SER A 5 -24.87 -21.89 22.19
N ALA A 6 -24.97 -22.12 20.88
CA ALA A 6 -23.98 -21.71 19.90
C ALA A 6 -24.10 -20.20 19.64
N LEU A 7 -23.05 -19.45 20.01
CA LEU A 7 -22.87 -18.05 19.61
C LEU A 7 -22.54 -18.00 18.11
N HIS A 8 -23.56 -17.88 17.27
CA HIS A 8 -23.40 -17.45 15.89
C HIS A 8 -23.06 -15.96 15.89
N SER A 9 -21.76 -15.64 15.82
CA SER A 9 -21.30 -14.26 15.60
C SER A 9 -21.69 -13.81 14.20
N HIS A 10 -22.48 -12.74 14.12
CA HIS A 10 -22.82 -11.98 12.93
C HIS A 10 -21.54 -11.46 12.23
N GLN A 11 -20.93 -12.26 11.37
CA GLN A 11 -19.76 -11.89 10.56
C GLN A 11 -20.12 -11.63 9.08
N SER A 12 -21.41 -11.50 8.77
CA SER A 12 -21.92 -11.26 7.41
C SER A 12 -22.77 -9.99 7.42
N SER A 13 -22.22 -8.85 6.98
CA SER A 13 -23.03 -7.71 6.50
C SER A 13 -22.24 -6.54 5.89
N LEU A 14 -20.98 -6.29 6.26
CA LEU A 14 -20.30 -5.05 5.84
C LEU A 14 -19.95 -5.00 4.34
N GLU A 15 -19.74 -6.15 3.69
CA GLU A 15 -19.45 -6.23 2.25
C GLU A 15 -20.64 -5.80 1.37
N GLY A 16 -21.87 -5.91 1.87
CA GLY A 16 -23.09 -5.47 1.16
C GLY A 16 -23.55 -4.04 1.48
N ILE A 17 -23.07 -3.45 2.58
CA ILE A 17 -23.54 -2.14 3.07
C ILE A 17 -22.79 -0.97 2.40
N ILE A 18 -21.54 -1.17 2.00
CA ILE A 18 -20.76 -0.09 1.41
C ILE A 18 -20.84 -0.12 -0.11
N GLY A 19 -21.96 0.38 -0.65
CA GLY A 19 -22.09 0.68 -2.07
C GLY A 19 -21.27 1.92 -2.45
N PHE A 20 -20.15 1.72 -3.13
CA PHE A 20 -19.19 2.77 -3.51
C PHE A 20 -19.39 3.30 -4.94
N SER A 21 -20.63 3.58 -5.33
CA SER A 21 -20.86 4.52 -6.44
C SER A 21 -20.33 5.90 -6.04
N ALA A 22 -19.86 6.70 -7.00
CA ALA A 22 -19.40 8.07 -6.76
C ALA A 22 -20.50 8.87 -6.04
N GLN A 23 -20.40 8.97 -4.71
CA GLN A 23 -21.34 9.74 -3.92
C GLN A 23 -20.99 11.22 -4.08
N PRO A 24 -21.98 12.11 -4.10
CA PRO A 24 -21.69 13.53 -4.07
C PRO A 24 -20.83 13.86 -2.85
N PRO A 25 -19.85 14.77 -2.97
CA PRO A 25 -19.02 15.19 -1.84
C PRO A 25 -19.91 15.65 -0.67
N LEU A 26 -19.52 15.31 0.56
CA LEU A 26 -20.24 15.77 1.73
C LEU A 26 -20.24 17.31 1.80
N GLU A 27 -21.43 17.87 2.05
CA GLU A 27 -21.59 19.29 2.32
C GLU A 27 -20.63 19.75 3.45
N PRO A 28 -19.99 20.92 3.33
CA PRO A 28 -18.96 21.34 4.29
C PRO A 28 -19.43 21.37 5.75
N SER A 29 -20.68 21.76 6.00
CA SER A 29 -21.27 21.80 7.35
C SER A 29 -21.47 20.40 7.93
N LEU A 30 -21.96 19.46 7.12
CA LEU A 30 -22.14 18.06 7.49
C LEU A 30 -20.78 17.40 7.77
N ARG A 31 -19.78 17.63 6.92
CA ARG A 31 -18.42 17.11 7.12
C ARG A 31 -17.79 17.63 8.41
N LEU A 32 -17.98 18.90 8.75
CA LEU A 32 -17.50 19.48 10.01
C LEU A 32 -18.16 18.82 11.23
N SER A 33 -19.49 18.62 11.18
CA SER A 33 -20.25 17.93 12.22
C SER A 33 -19.76 16.49 12.41
N ALA A 34 -19.67 15.75 11.31
CA ALA A 34 -19.19 14.37 11.29
C ALA A 34 -17.75 14.25 11.82
N SER A 35 -16.86 15.17 11.43
CA SER A 35 -15.47 15.22 11.93
C SER A 35 -15.41 15.40 13.45
N ARG A 36 -16.19 16.33 14.01
CA ARG A 36 -16.26 16.54 15.48
C ARG A 36 -16.77 15.30 16.19
N ARG A 37 -17.82 14.68 15.66
CA ARG A 37 -18.41 13.46 16.22
C ARG A 37 -17.46 12.26 16.13
N PHE A 38 -16.74 12.14 15.01
CA PHE A 38 -15.66 11.15 14.85
C PHE A 38 -14.58 11.32 15.92
N TYR A 39 -14.08 12.55 16.13
CA TYR A 39 -13.08 12.82 17.16
C TYR A 39 -13.60 12.58 18.58
N GLN A 40 -14.88 12.85 18.87
CA GLN A 40 -15.49 12.47 20.15
C GLN A 40 -15.39 10.96 20.38
N ILE A 41 -15.71 10.15 19.36
CA ILE A 41 -15.64 8.69 19.43
C ILE A 41 -14.21 8.20 19.63
N VAL A 42 -13.27 8.59 18.75
CA VAL A 42 -11.89 8.05 18.82
C VAL A 42 -11.15 8.52 20.07
N ASN A 43 -11.39 9.75 20.54
CA ASN A 43 -10.75 10.25 21.76
C ASN A 43 -11.30 9.57 23.02
N HIS A 44 -12.58 9.19 23.03
CA HIS A 44 -13.17 8.43 24.14
C HIS A 44 -12.53 7.04 24.28
N PHE A 45 -12.26 6.38 23.14
CA PHE A 45 -11.69 5.03 23.14
C PHE A 45 -10.14 4.96 23.06
N ASP A 46 -9.43 6.09 23.03
CA ASP A 46 -7.97 6.16 22.81
C ASP A 46 -7.17 5.34 23.83
N SER A 47 -7.65 5.23 25.09
CA SER A 47 -7.01 4.41 26.13
C SER A 47 -7.23 2.90 26.01
N TYR A 48 -8.15 2.46 25.16
CA TYR A 48 -8.51 1.04 24.96
C TYR A 48 -7.77 0.40 23.77
N GLY A 49 -6.95 1.16 23.05
CA GLY A 49 -6.37 0.78 21.77
C GLY A 49 -5.29 -0.31 21.82
N SER A 50 -4.62 -0.54 22.96
CA SER A 50 -3.50 -1.50 23.05
C SER A 50 -3.80 -2.65 24.02
N GLY A 51 -4.33 -3.75 23.47
CA GLY A 51 -4.38 -5.05 24.15
C GLY A 51 -3.13 -5.88 23.82
N ASN A 52 -2.70 -6.71 24.78
CA ASN A 52 -1.50 -7.56 24.72
C ASN A 52 -1.14 -8.12 23.33
N GLY A 53 -0.14 -7.52 22.65
CA GLY A 53 0.46 -8.06 21.43
C GLY A 53 -0.28 -7.82 20.12
N GLU A 54 -1.39 -7.08 20.14
CA GLU A 54 -2.15 -6.67 18.96
C GLU A 54 -1.80 -5.23 18.53
N TYR A 55 -2.16 -4.87 17.29
CA TYR A 55 -2.01 -3.50 16.80
C TYR A 55 -3.11 -2.57 17.35
N ASP A 56 -2.83 -1.27 17.35
CA ASP A 56 -3.76 -0.26 17.85
C ASP A 56 -4.86 0.06 16.81
N ARG A 57 -6.03 -0.56 16.99
CA ARG A 57 -7.21 -0.40 16.14
C ARG A 57 -7.74 1.02 16.10
N ILE A 58 -7.77 1.70 17.25
CA ILE A 58 -8.30 3.06 17.34
C ILE A 58 -7.39 4.01 16.58
N LYS A 59 -6.08 3.85 16.77
CA LYS A 59 -5.07 4.63 16.08
C LYS A 59 -5.03 4.32 14.59
N LEU A 60 -5.23 3.07 14.16
CA LEU A 60 -5.36 2.72 12.74
C LEU A 60 -6.50 3.52 12.07
N VAL A 61 -7.70 3.51 12.68
CA VAL A 61 -8.87 4.24 12.17
C VAL A 61 -8.63 5.75 12.18
N ARG A 62 -8.13 6.29 13.29
CA ARG A 62 -7.83 7.72 13.44
C ARG A 62 -6.82 8.21 12.40
N LEU A 63 -5.71 7.50 12.24
CA LEU A 63 -4.66 7.89 11.30
C LEU A 63 -5.15 7.74 9.85
N THR A 64 -5.99 6.74 9.54
CA THR A 64 -6.60 6.62 8.21
C THR A 64 -7.41 7.89 7.85
N TYR A 65 -8.14 8.47 8.80
CA TYR A 65 -8.81 9.75 8.63
C TYR A 65 -7.83 10.94 8.51
N GLU A 66 -6.85 11.02 9.40
CA GLU A 66 -5.92 12.15 9.48
C GLU A 66 -5.00 12.25 8.26
N TYR A 67 -4.61 11.12 7.68
CA TYR A 67 -3.77 11.05 6.48
C TYR A 67 -4.56 11.16 5.16
N ALA A 68 -5.89 11.27 5.20
CA ALA A 68 -6.68 11.56 4.00
C ALA A 68 -6.31 12.93 3.41
N ARG A 69 -5.98 12.94 2.11
CA ARG A 69 -5.27 14.05 1.44
C ARG A 69 -6.14 15.26 1.12
N SER A 70 -7.45 15.07 1.02
CA SER A 70 -8.40 16.11 0.63
C SER A 70 -9.63 16.09 1.53
N GLU A 71 -10.35 17.20 1.55
CA GLU A 71 -11.64 17.26 2.26
C GLU A 71 -12.69 16.32 1.68
N GLU A 72 -12.61 16.03 0.38
CA GLU A 72 -13.44 15.01 -0.27
C GLU A 72 -13.09 13.62 0.25
N SER A 73 -11.80 13.27 0.30
CA SER A 73 -11.31 11.99 0.84
C SER A 73 -11.69 11.80 2.31
N LYS A 74 -11.56 12.86 3.13
CA LYS A 74 -12.06 12.87 4.51
C LYS A 74 -13.57 12.66 4.57
N GLY A 75 -14.33 13.22 3.62
CA GLY A 75 -15.77 12.99 3.51
C GLY A 75 -16.12 11.54 3.13
N ASN A 76 -15.36 10.93 2.23
CA ASN A 76 -15.51 9.52 1.86
C ASN A 76 -15.27 8.61 3.08
N PHE A 77 -14.21 8.87 3.84
CA PHE A 77 -13.92 8.17 5.09
C PHE A 77 -15.05 8.30 6.10
N LEU A 78 -15.49 9.53 6.39
CA LEU A 78 -16.55 9.78 7.38
C LEU A 78 -17.86 9.11 6.95
N SER A 79 -18.19 9.17 5.66
CA SER A 79 -19.36 8.48 5.11
C SER A 79 -19.30 6.98 5.33
N ALA A 80 -18.15 6.35 5.09
CA ALA A 80 -17.97 4.92 5.32
C ALA A 80 -18.05 4.56 6.82
N PHE A 81 -17.36 5.32 7.67
CA PHE A 81 -17.33 5.10 9.12
C PHE A 81 -18.72 5.24 9.77
N PHE A 82 -19.47 6.28 9.44
CA PHE A 82 -20.80 6.48 10.02
C PHE A 82 -21.85 5.49 9.47
N LYS A 83 -21.70 5.03 8.22
CA LYS A 83 -22.51 3.92 7.70
C LYS A 83 -22.19 2.60 8.41
N SER A 84 -20.93 2.31 8.70
CA SER A 84 -20.55 1.06 9.38
C SER A 84 -20.93 1.03 10.84
N THR A 85 -20.99 2.19 11.51
CA THR A 85 -21.40 2.32 12.92
C THR A 85 -22.90 2.49 13.11
N ALA A 86 -23.68 2.64 12.03
CA ALA A 86 -25.10 2.98 12.06
C ALA A 86 -25.43 4.26 12.88
N LEU A 87 -24.44 5.12 13.11
CA LEU A 87 -24.59 6.38 13.83
C LEU A 87 -24.89 7.53 12.85
N PRO A 88 -25.75 8.49 13.23
CA PRO A 88 -26.01 9.67 12.39
C PRO A 88 -24.78 10.60 12.35
N MET A 89 -24.44 11.08 11.16
CA MET A 89 -23.36 12.06 10.93
C MET A 89 -23.71 13.47 11.44
N ASP A 90 -25.00 13.83 11.41
CA ASP A 90 -25.55 15.15 11.69
C ASP A 90 -26.16 15.29 13.10
N GLY A 91 -25.94 14.30 13.97
CA GLY A 91 -26.41 14.34 15.34
C GLY A 91 -25.89 15.58 16.07
N LYS A 92 -26.81 16.45 16.51
CA LYS A 92 -26.52 17.73 17.18
C LYS A 92 -26.08 17.56 18.63
N GLU A 93 -26.46 16.45 19.25
CA GLU A 93 -26.15 16.12 20.64
C GLU A 93 -24.87 15.28 20.72
N ALA A 94 -24.11 15.47 21.80
CA ALA A 94 -22.96 14.63 22.10
C ALA A 94 -23.41 13.17 22.28
N ILE A 95 -22.54 12.22 21.92
CA ILE A 95 -22.80 10.80 22.17
C ILE A 95 -22.72 10.59 23.68
N ASP A 96 -23.79 10.06 24.27
CA ASP A 96 -23.84 9.77 25.70
C ASP A 96 -23.14 8.44 25.98
N PHE A 97 -21.83 8.49 26.25
CA PHE A 97 -21.07 7.34 26.71
C PHE A 97 -21.34 6.97 28.18
N GLY A 98 -22.29 7.63 28.85
CA GLY A 98 -22.80 7.18 30.14
C GLY A 98 -23.75 5.98 30.04
N ASP A 99 -24.34 5.77 28.86
CA ASP A 99 -25.08 4.55 28.53
C ASP A 99 -24.08 3.43 28.16
N ALA A 100 -23.96 2.45 29.05
CA ALA A 100 -23.02 1.34 28.89
C ALA A 100 -23.31 0.46 27.67
N ASP A 101 -24.58 0.31 27.28
CA ASP A 101 -24.97 -0.50 26.12
C ASP A 101 -24.57 0.23 24.83
N LEU A 102 -24.87 1.53 24.75
CA LEU A 102 -24.46 2.38 23.63
C LEU A 102 -22.94 2.49 23.51
N GLU A 103 -22.22 2.68 24.62
CA GLU A 103 -20.76 2.72 24.65
C GLU A 103 -20.15 1.42 24.10
N ALA A 104 -20.67 0.26 24.54
CA ALA A 104 -20.21 -1.04 24.06
C ALA A 104 -20.51 -1.25 22.57
N GLU A 105 -21.66 -0.81 22.08
CA GLU A 105 -22.05 -0.89 20.66
C GLU A 105 -21.14 -0.02 19.78
N VAL A 106 -20.89 1.23 20.18
CA VAL A 106 -20.00 2.16 19.44
C VAL A 106 -18.58 1.60 19.41
N ARG A 107 -18.09 1.07 20.54
CA ARG A 107 -16.76 0.45 20.61
C ARG A 107 -16.65 -0.74 19.65
N THR A 108 -17.65 -1.61 19.67
CA THR A 108 -17.68 -2.80 18.81
C THR A 108 -17.68 -2.42 17.34
N SER A 109 -18.50 -1.44 16.96
CA SER A 109 -18.56 -0.94 15.59
C SER A 109 -17.26 -0.28 15.13
N LEU A 110 -16.60 0.48 16.01
CA LEU A 110 -15.29 1.08 15.76
C LEU A 110 -14.21 0.02 15.53
N PHE A 111 -14.19 -1.04 16.35
CA PHE A 111 -13.25 -2.16 16.20
C PHE A 111 -13.53 -2.94 14.91
N ASN A 112 -14.80 -3.20 14.59
CA ASN A 112 -15.19 -3.87 13.34
C ASN A 112 -14.77 -3.06 12.11
N PHE A 113 -14.88 -1.72 12.16
CA PHE A 113 -14.39 -0.86 11.08
C PHE A 113 -12.86 -0.90 10.96
N ALA A 114 -12.13 -0.94 12.09
CA ALA A 114 -10.68 -1.12 12.08
C ALA A 114 -10.27 -2.45 11.43
N GLU A 115 -10.93 -3.56 11.81
CA GLU A 115 -10.67 -4.88 11.20
C GLU A 115 -11.02 -4.91 9.72
N TYR A 116 -12.12 -4.24 9.31
CA TYR A 116 -12.46 -4.10 7.90
C TYR A 116 -11.35 -3.41 7.10
N LEU A 117 -10.82 -2.28 7.60
CA LEU A 117 -9.70 -1.58 6.97
C LEU A 117 -8.44 -2.44 6.95
N PHE A 118 -8.14 -3.12 8.06
CA PHE A 118 -6.96 -3.96 8.19
C PHE A 118 -7.01 -5.13 7.20
N ASP A 119 -8.07 -5.93 7.22
CA ASP A 119 -8.19 -7.16 6.43
C ASP A 119 -8.38 -6.89 4.93
N ASN A 120 -9.04 -5.79 4.56
CA ASN A 120 -9.33 -5.48 3.15
C ASN A 120 -8.34 -4.52 2.50
N PHE A 121 -7.44 -3.89 3.26
CA PHE A 121 -6.48 -2.95 2.69
C PHE A 121 -5.07 -3.12 3.24
N PHE A 122 -4.83 -2.90 4.54
CA PHE A 122 -3.46 -2.85 5.07
C PHE A 122 -2.73 -4.20 4.99
N LEU A 123 -3.39 -5.27 5.44
CA LEU A 123 -2.87 -6.63 5.41
C LEU A 123 -2.54 -7.10 3.97
N PRO A 124 -3.50 -7.11 3.02
CA PRO A 124 -3.24 -7.58 1.67
C PRO A 124 -2.19 -6.72 0.94
N LEU A 125 -2.19 -5.41 1.17
CA LEU A 125 -1.24 -4.51 0.55
C LEU A 125 0.20 -4.85 0.99
N LYS A 126 0.45 -4.91 2.30
CA LYS A 126 1.79 -5.22 2.84
C LYS A 126 2.23 -6.65 2.53
N ALA A 127 1.31 -7.62 2.52
CA ALA A 127 1.63 -9.00 2.13
C ALA A 127 2.05 -9.13 0.65
N SER A 128 1.55 -8.23 -0.21
CA SER A 128 1.75 -8.31 -1.66
C SER A 128 2.98 -7.58 -2.20
N THR A 129 3.50 -6.58 -1.49
CA THR A 129 4.57 -5.70 -2.01
C THR A 129 5.90 -6.41 -2.23
N LYS A 130 6.15 -7.56 -1.58
CA LYS A 130 7.37 -8.36 -1.77
C LYS A 130 7.38 -9.17 -3.08
N LYS A 131 6.27 -9.23 -3.84
CA LYS A 131 6.13 -10.02 -5.08
C LYS A 131 5.95 -9.19 -6.34
N THR A 132 6.61 -8.05 -6.52
CA THR A 132 6.69 -7.50 -7.88
C THR A 132 7.35 -8.56 -8.76
N PRO A 133 6.68 -9.11 -9.80
CA PRO A 133 7.25 -10.19 -10.58
C PRO A 133 8.56 -9.73 -11.22
N GLN A 134 9.69 -10.13 -10.64
CA GLN A 134 10.99 -9.91 -11.25
C GLN A 134 11.29 -11.15 -12.07
N HIS A 135 11.23 -10.98 -13.40
CA HIS A 135 11.54 -12.00 -14.40
C HIS A 135 10.93 -13.40 -14.16
N SER A 136 10.00 -13.78 -15.02
CA SER A 136 9.96 -15.17 -15.47
C SER A 136 11.02 -15.36 -16.56
N PRO A 137 11.77 -16.49 -16.60
CA PRO A 137 12.63 -16.83 -17.73
C PRO A 137 11.84 -16.74 -19.04
N ALA A 138 12.46 -16.27 -20.13
CA ALA A 138 11.80 -16.07 -21.43
C ALA A 138 11.01 -17.30 -21.92
N THR A 139 11.44 -18.50 -21.52
CA THR A 139 10.79 -19.79 -21.79
C THR A 139 9.48 -19.98 -21.03
N HIS A 140 9.39 -19.53 -19.77
CA HIS A 140 8.18 -19.65 -18.95
C HIS A 140 7.08 -18.70 -19.44
N SER A 141 7.46 -17.48 -19.84
CA SER A 141 6.58 -16.51 -20.49
C SER A 141 6.07 -16.98 -21.86
N ALA A 142 6.86 -17.79 -22.58
CA ALA A 142 6.44 -18.39 -23.85
C ALA A 142 5.39 -19.50 -23.68
N VAL A 143 5.44 -20.27 -22.59
CA VAL A 143 4.44 -21.30 -22.26
C VAL A 143 3.12 -20.67 -21.79
N GLN A 144 3.17 -19.58 -21.04
CA GLN A 144 1.95 -18.82 -20.67
C GLN A 144 1.28 -18.19 -21.91
N ARG A 145 2.08 -17.80 -22.90
CA ARG A 145 1.64 -17.24 -24.21
C ARG A 145 0.71 -18.18 -24.99
N THR A 146 0.89 -19.49 -24.89
CA THR A 146 0.05 -20.46 -25.63
C THR A 146 -1.28 -20.77 -24.94
N GLN A 147 -1.42 -20.41 -23.65
CA GLN A 147 -2.64 -20.66 -22.88
C GLN A 147 -3.57 -19.44 -22.81
N SER A 148 -3.06 -18.21 -22.96
CA SER A 148 -3.80 -16.98 -22.59
C SER A 148 -4.27 -16.08 -23.75
N GLY A 149 -4.14 -16.53 -25.01
CA GLY A 149 -4.80 -15.89 -26.16
C GLY A 149 -4.65 -14.36 -26.27
N GLY A 150 -3.42 -13.85 -26.41
CA GLY A 150 -3.14 -12.56 -27.08
C GLY A 150 -3.90 -11.28 -26.65
N GLN A 151 -4.34 -11.11 -25.41
CA GLN A 151 -4.97 -9.86 -24.93
C GLN A 151 -4.01 -8.99 -24.09
N ASN A 152 -4.28 -7.68 -24.06
CA ASN A 152 -3.53 -6.65 -23.32
C ASN A 152 -3.79 -6.74 -21.80
N TYR A 153 -3.28 -7.78 -21.13
CA TYR A 153 -3.41 -7.93 -19.67
C TYR A 153 -2.45 -7.01 -18.92
N ALA A 154 -2.79 -6.60 -17.70
CA ALA A 154 -1.86 -5.96 -16.79
C ALA A 154 -0.89 -7.01 -16.19
N GLY A 155 0.32 -6.61 -15.81
CA GLY A 155 1.31 -7.50 -15.17
C GLY A 155 1.90 -8.59 -16.08
N THR A 156 1.73 -8.50 -17.41
CA THR A 156 2.39 -9.45 -18.33
C THR A 156 3.91 -9.26 -18.34
N PRO A 157 4.71 -10.31 -18.59
CA PRO A 157 6.15 -10.19 -18.72
C PRO A 157 6.59 -9.11 -19.73
N GLU A 158 5.85 -8.95 -20.84
CA GLU A 158 6.13 -7.95 -21.88
C GLU A 158 5.91 -6.52 -21.35
N ARG A 159 4.80 -6.28 -20.64
CA ARG A 159 4.53 -4.96 -20.06
C ARG A 159 5.48 -4.62 -18.93
N MET A 160 5.81 -5.60 -18.09
CA MET A 160 6.81 -5.43 -17.03
C MET A 160 8.19 -5.09 -17.62
N SER A 161 8.58 -5.75 -18.71
CA SER A 161 9.82 -5.44 -19.43
C SER A 161 9.79 -4.03 -20.05
N ALA A 162 8.68 -3.65 -20.70
CA ALA A 162 8.51 -2.32 -21.28
C ALA A 162 8.51 -1.22 -20.20
N LEU A 163 7.81 -1.43 -19.08
CA LEU A 163 7.83 -0.56 -17.92
C LEU A 163 9.25 -0.43 -17.37
N ARG A 164 9.97 -1.54 -17.23
CA ARG A 164 11.35 -1.54 -16.75
C ARG A 164 12.27 -0.68 -17.61
N GLY A 165 12.25 -0.89 -18.93
CA GLY A 165 13.04 -0.09 -19.86
C GLY A 165 12.68 1.41 -19.80
N THR A 166 11.39 1.70 -19.71
CA THR A 166 10.88 3.08 -19.63
C THR A 166 11.32 3.79 -18.34
N CYS A 167 11.22 3.12 -17.19
CA CYS A 167 11.67 3.65 -15.90
C CYS A 167 13.19 3.82 -15.85
N LEU A 168 13.98 2.86 -16.36
CA LEU A 168 15.43 2.99 -16.42
C LEU A 168 15.86 4.22 -17.22
N VAL A 169 15.26 4.44 -18.39
CA VAL A 169 15.56 5.63 -19.21
C VAL A 169 15.17 6.92 -18.47
N ARG A 170 13.95 6.97 -17.89
CA ARG A 170 13.49 8.14 -17.13
C ARG A 170 14.40 8.46 -15.95
N ASP A 171 14.80 7.45 -15.19
CA ASP A 171 15.59 7.58 -13.98
C ASP A 171 17.10 7.62 -14.28
N ARG A 172 17.48 7.80 -15.56
CA ARG A 172 18.88 7.92 -16.04
C ARG A 172 19.75 6.74 -15.62
N HIS A 173 19.18 5.53 -15.69
CA HIS A 173 19.81 4.27 -15.31
C HIS A 173 20.36 4.29 -13.88
N ARG A 174 19.72 5.06 -12.97
CA ARG A 174 20.12 5.16 -11.57
C ARG A 174 19.00 4.80 -10.63
N CYS A 175 19.37 4.24 -9.49
CA CYS A 175 18.47 4.16 -8.36
C CYS A 175 18.05 5.57 -7.93
N VAL A 176 16.74 5.77 -7.79
CA VAL A 176 16.14 7.05 -7.38
C VAL A 176 16.67 7.53 -6.02
N ILE A 177 16.96 6.62 -5.09
CA ILE A 177 17.37 6.93 -3.71
C ILE A 177 18.90 6.97 -3.59
N SER A 178 19.59 5.86 -3.86
CA SER A 178 21.04 5.73 -3.64
C SER A 178 21.88 6.37 -4.74
N ARG A 179 21.29 6.67 -5.91
CA ARG A 179 21.98 7.14 -7.12
C ARG A 179 22.98 6.16 -7.72
N ARG A 180 23.06 4.91 -7.21
CA ARG A 180 23.85 3.83 -7.83
C ARG A 180 23.41 3.64 -9.29
N PHE A 181 24.37 3.50 -10.18
CA PHE A 181 24.13 3.29 -11.61
C PHE A 181 23.91 1.81 -11.93
N ASP A 182 23.12 1.52 -12.96
CA ASP A 182 22.77 0.15 -13.35
C ASP A 182 24.00 -0.66 -13.77
N GLN A 183 24.24 -1.77 -13.09
CA GLN A 183 25.39 -2.63 -13.33
C GLN A 183 25.40 -3.22 -14.75
N ASN A 184 24.24 -3.60 -15.28
CA ASN A 184 24.17 -4.18 -16.63
C ASN A 184 24.44 -3.12 -17.71
N GLU A 185 23.93 -1.91 -17.53
CA GLU A 185 24.19 -0.80 -18.42
C GLU A 185 25.64 -0.33 -18.34
N ALA A 186 26.23 -0.30 -17.13
CA ALA A 186 27.66 -0.01 -16.95
C ALA A 186 28.52 -1.02 -17.73
N PHE A 187 28.24 -2.32 -17.55
CA PHE A 187 28.95 -3.38 -18.27
C PHE A 187 28.87 -3.22 -19.79
N LYS A 188 27.68 -2.93 -20.34
CA LYS A 188 27.50 -2.70 -21.78
C LYS A 188 28.31 -1.51 -22.28
N ARG A 189 28.27 -0.38 -21.54
CA ARG A 189 28.98 0.85 -21.94
C ARG A 189 30.49 0.69 -21.84
N MET A 190 30.99 0.12 -20.75
CA MET A 190 32.42 -0.14 -20.56
C MET A 190 32.95 -1.15 -21.57
N SER A 191 32.19 -2.20 -21.91
CA SER A 191 32.57 -3.15 -22.96
C SER A 191 32.67 -2.49 -24.34
N LYS A 192 31.87 -1.46 -24.60
CA LYS A 192 31.83 -0.77 -25.90
C LYS A 192 32.82 0.38 -26.01
N TYR A 193 33.03 1.13 -24.93
CA TYR A 193 33.77 2.40 -24.95
C TYR A 193 35.01 2.41 -24.04
N GLY A 194 35.28 1.33 -23.28
CA GLY A 194 36.41 1.25 -22.35
C GLY A 194 36.36 2.37 -21.31
N ASP A 195 37.51 3.03 -21.10
CA ASP A 195 37.68 4.12 -20.12
C ASP A 195 36.91 5.40 -20.49
N GLU A 196 36.45 5.51 -21.74
CA GLU A 196 35.60 6.61 -22.20
C GLU A 196 34.10 6.36 -21.95
N ALA A 197 33.74 5.27 -21.29
CA ALA A 197 32.36 5.02 -20.90
C ALA A 197 31.87 6.09 -19.92
N ARG A 198 30.70 6.68 -20.24
CA ARG A 198 30.04 7.71 -19.44
C ARG A 198 28.62 7.32 -19.05
N ASP A 199 28.16 7.84 -17.92
CA ASP A 199 26.75 7.78 -17.50
C ASP A 199 25.88 8.71 -18.36
N ASP A 200 24.57 8.73 -18.08
CA ASP A 200 23.59 9.55 -18.79
C ASP A 200 23.78 11.08 -18.57
N ASN A 201 24.64 11.50 -17.65
CA ASN A 201 25.01 12.89 -17.39
C ASN A 201 26.44 13.22 -17.90
N GLY A 202 27.12 12.29 -18.58
CA GLY A 202 28.48 12.48 -19.08
C GLY A 202 29.60 12.24 -18.05
N ILE A 203 29.28 11.70 -16.87
CA ILE A 203 30.25 11.38 -15.81
C ILE A 203 30.95 10.06 -16.13
N SER A 204 32.26 9.98 -15.87
CA SER A 204 33.04 8.76 -16.07
C SER A 204 32.54 7.59 -15.23
N LEU A 205 32.34 6.43 -15.85
CA LEU A 205 31.97 5.21 -15.13
C LEU A 205 33.16 4.54 -14.41
N ALA A 206 34.40 4.95 -14.68
CA ALA A 206 35.59 4.26 -14.14
C ALA A 206 35.68 4.28 -12.59
N GLU A 207 35.14 5.33 -11.95
CA GLU A 207 35.20 5.53 -10.49
C GLU A 207 33.81 5.41 -9.83
N GLU A 208 32.79 5.02 -10.60
CA GLU A 208 31.45 4.86 -10.06
C GLU A 208 31.22 3.46 -9.51
N ALA A 209 30.39 3.38 -8.47
CA ALA A 209 29.93 2.10 -7.95
C ALA A 209 28.52 1.81 -8.46
N PHE A 210 28.37 0.57 -8.94
CA PHE A 210 27.18 0.07 -9.61
C PHE A 210 26.37 -0.83 -8.70
N ASP A 211 25.11 -1.03 -9.06
CA ASP A 211 24.24 -2.00 -8.40
C ASP A 211 23.21 -2.56 -9.39
N ALA A 212 22.63 -3.71 -9.08
CA ALA A 212 21.52 -4.25 -9.84
C ALA A 212 20.27 -3.41 -9.57
N LEU A 213 19.64 -2.91 -10.64
CA LEU A 213 18.43 -2.10 -10.52
C LEU A 213 17.17 -2.90 -10.85
N GLU A 214 16.16 -2.70 -10.02
CA GLU A 214 14.81 -3.22 -10.14
C GLU A 214 13.83 -2.07 -10.36
N VAL A 215 12.64 -2.40 -10.88
CA VAL A 215 11.54 -1.44 -10.96
C VAL A 215 10.47 -1.84 -9.98
N ALA A 216 10.24 -0.93 -9.03
CA ALA A 216 9.31 -1.05 -7.92
C ALA A 216 8.04 -0.29 -8.24
N HIS A 217 6.89 -0.94 -8.13
CA HIS A 217 5.62 -0.23 -8.15
C HIS A 217 5.44 0.58 -6.85
N ILE A 218 4.84 1.77 -6.94
CA ILE A 218 4.51 2.60 -5.77
C ILE A 218 3.33 1.99 -5.02
N LEU A 219 2.23 1.73 -5.72
CA LEU A 219 1.13 0.91 -5.25
C LEU A 219 1.20 -0.46 -5.95
N PRO A 220 1.14 -1.56 -5.19
CA PRO A 220 1.42 -2.90 -5.70
C PRO A 220 0.38 -3.34 -6.73
N TYR A 221 0.86 -4.11 -7.70
CA TYR A 221 0.08 -4.67 -8.79
C TYR A 221 -1.14 -5.50 -8.34
N SER A 222 -1.03 -6.18 -7.19
CA SER A 222 -2.08 -7.06 -6.66
C SER A 222 -3.41 -6.34 -6.39
N LEU A 223 -3.39 -5.02 -6.17
CA LEU A 223 -4.59 -4.19 -5.97
C LEU A 223 -5.60 -4.32 -7.11
N THR A 224 -5.13 -4.54 -8.33
CA THR A 224 -5.98 -4.52 -9.54
C THR A 224 -5.90 -5.83 -10.32
N GLN A 225 -5.35 -6.88 -9.72
CA GLN A 225 -5.21 -8.17 -10.38
C GLN A 225 -6.59 -8.84 -10.49
N VAL A 226 -7.02 -9.14 -11.71
CA VAL A 226 -8.28 -9.86 -11.96
C VAL A 226 -8.10 -11.37 -11.78
N ASN A 227 -9.18 -12.06 -11.43
CA ASN A 227 -9.22 -13.51 -11.30
C ASN A 227 -9.31 -14.21 -12.68
N ALA A 228 -9.41 -15.54 -12.69
CA ALA A 228 -9.47 -16.34 -13.92
C ALA A 228 -10.68 -15.99 -14.83
N SER A 229 -11.74 -15.43 -14.25
CA SER A 229 -12.94 -14.96 -14.95
C SER A 229 -12.82 -13.50 -15.42
N LEU A 230 -11.63 -12.89 -15.31
CA LEU A 230 -11.34 -11.49 -15.67
C LEU A 230 -12.16 -10.47 -14.86
N GLN A 231 -12.59 -10.85 -13.66
CA GLN A 231 -13.29 -9.96 -12.74
C GLN A 231 -12.40 -9.59 -11.56
N LEU A 232 -12.64 -8.42 -11.00
CA LEU A 232 -11.99 -8.01 -9.77
C LEU A 232 -12.65 -8.73 -8.60
N ASP A 233 -11.86 -9.27 -7.69
CA ASP A 233 -12.41 -9.94 -6.50
C ASP A 233 -13.01 -8.88 -5.55
N PRO A 234 -14.10 -9.18 -4.81
CA PRO A 234 -14.73 -8.21 -3.90
C PRO A 234 -13.77 -7.58 -2.89
N SER A 235 -12.77 -8.34 -2.44
CA SER A 235 -11.70 -7.84 -1.55
C SER A 235 -10.84 -6.74 -2.20
N LYS A 236 -10.60 -6.83 -3.51
CA LYS A 236 -9.86 -5.81 -4.28
C LYS A 236 -10.73 -4.60 -4.59
N GLU A 237 -12.04 -4.79 -4.83
CA GLU A 237 -13.00 -3.69 -4.91
C GLU A 237 -13.04 -2.89 -3.59
N ALA A 238 -13.07 -3.59 -2.45
CA ALA A 238 -12.96 -2.98 -1.12
C ALA A 238 -11.62 -2.23 -0.95
N ALA A 239 -10.51 -2.83 -1.37
CA ALA A 239 -9.19 -2.18 -1.32
C ALA A 239 -9.15 -0.87 -2.13
N LEU A 240 -9.71 -0.86 -3.36
CA LEU A 240 -9.80 0.33 -4.19
C LEU A 240 -10.76 1.39 -3.61
N ALA A 241 -11.82 0.96 -2.94
CA ALA A 241 -12.72 1.88 -2.24
C ALA A 241 -12.02 2.55 -1.04
N ILE A 242 -11.27 1.79 -0.25
CA ILE A 242 -10.44 2.31 0.85
C ILE A 242 -9.34 3.23 0.30
N LEU A 243 -8.74 2.91 -0.85
CA LEU A 243 -7.78 3.78 -1.53
C LEU A 243 -8.36 5.18 -1.84
N ASN A 244 -9.65 5.26 -2.21
CA ASN A 244 -10.34 6.53 -2.43
C ASN A 244 -10.68 7.31 -1.14
N MET A 245 -10.57 6.67 0.04
CA MET A 245 -10.61 7.37 1.33
C MET A 245 -9.29 8.10 1.63
N PHE A 246 -8.18 7.67 1.04
CA PHE A 246 -6.89 8.37 1.13
C PHE A 246 -6.80 9.54 0.16
N ASP A 247 -7.17 9.31 -1.10
CA ASP A 247 -7.12 10.31 -2.15
C ASP A 247 -8.20 10.03 -3.21
N SER A 248 -9.15 10.94 -3.37
CA SER A 248 -10.33 10.70 -4.21
C SER A 248 -9.92 10.53 -5.68
N GLY A 249 -10.36 9.43 -6.30
CA GLY A 249 -9.98 9.08 -7.67
C GLY A 249 -8.58 8.47 -7.81
N ALA A 250 -7.90 8.12 -6.72
CA ALA A 250 -6.63 7.40 -6.78
C ALA A 250 -6.77 6.00 -7.40
N ALA A 251 -7.91 5.33 -7.22
CA ALA A 251 -8.17 4.04 -7.86
C ALA A 251 -8.01 4.12 -9.39
N SER A 252 -8.55 5.16 -10.03
CA SER A 252 -8.42 5.39 -11.48
C SER A 252 -6.97 5.53 -11.97
N LEU A 253 -6.03 5.92 -11.09
CA LEU A 253 -4.61 6.06 -11.41
C LEU A 253 -3.90 4.70 -11.55
N VAL A 254 -4.49 3.65 -10.99
CA VAL A 254 -3.89 2.31 -10.94
C VAL A 254 -4.79 1.23 -11.56
N GLU A 255 -6.06 1.51 -11.87
CA GLU A 255 -6.97 0.54 -12.48
C GLU A 255 -6.53 0.04 -13.86
N GLY A 256 -6.76 -1.25 -14.10
CA GLY A 256 -6.53 -1.92 -15.38
C GLY A 256 -5.10 -1.73 -15.88
N THR A 257 -4.94 -1.17 -17.08
CA THR A 257 -3.61 -0.96 -17.68
C THR A 257 -2.84 0.21 -17.07
N ASN A 258 -3.45 1.00 -16.17
CA ASN A 258 -2.77 2.11 -15.50
C ASN A 258 -1.80 1.64 -14.40
N ILE A 259 -1.96 0.41 -13.88
CA ILE A 259 -1.10 -0.15 -12.85
C ILE A 259 0.37 -0.23 -13.28
N ASP A 260 0.62 -0.56 -14.56
CA ASP A 260 1.97 -0.68 -15.15
C ASP A 260 2.42 0.60 -15.86
N ARG A 261 1.88 1.77 -15.48
CA ARG A 261 2.39 3.04 -16.03
C ARG A 261 3.59 3.52 -15.23
N PRO A 262 4.55 4.22 -15.88
CA PRO A 262 5.72 4.79 -15.21
C PRO A 262 5.37 5.68 -14.01
N ARG A 263 4.21 6.34 -14.01
CA ARG A 263 3.72 7.13 -12.87
C ARG A 263 3.53 6.33 -11.57
N ASN A 264 3.30 5.02 -11.66
CA ASN A 264 3.17 4.11 -10.53
C ASN A 264 4.44 3.29 -10.30
N ALA A 265 5.60 3.66 -10.87
CA ALA A 265 6.81 2.86 -10.72
C ALA A 265 8.10 3.70 -10.67
N MET A 266 9.12 3.17 -10.01
CA MET A 266 10.44 3.80 -9.90
C MET A 266 11.58 2.81 -9.85
N THR A 267 12.76 3.24 -10.29
CA THR A 267 13.97 2.40 -10.28
C THR A 267 14.65 2.44 -8.91
N LEU A 268 14.83 1.26 -8.29
CA LEU A 268 15.46 1.07 -6.99
C LEU A 268 16.53 -0.02 -7.04
N THR A 269 17.50 -0.01 -6.12
CA THR A 269 18.33 -1.19 -5.89
C THR A 269 17.54 -2.25 -5.14
N HIS A 270 17.94 -3.51 -5.21
CA HIS A 270 17.20 -4.63 -4.61
C HIS A 270 16.83 -4.40 -3.13
N SER A 271 17.81 -4.06 -2.27
CA SER A 271 17.53 -3.83 -0.85
C SER A 271 16.58 -2.64 -0.61
N LEU A 272 16.72 -1.57 -1.39
CA LEU A 272 15.84 -0.40 -1.27
C LEU A 272 14.43 -0.70 -1.78
N HIS A 273 14.29 -1.51 -2.81
CA HIS A 273 13.00 -2.00 -3.29
C HIS A 273 12.30 -2.81 -2.20
N MET A 274 13.00 -3.75 -1.56
CA MET A 274 12.47 -4.54 -0.44
C MET A 274 11.95 -3.63 0.67
N TRP A 275 12.75 -2.68 1.15
CA TRP A 275 12.34 -1.79 2.25
C TRP A 275 11.25 -0.78 1.86
N PHE A 276 11.22 -0.34 0.60
CA PHE A 276 10.15 0.51 0.08
C PHE A 276 8.83 -0.26 -0.03
N GLY A 277 8.87 -1.49 -0.53
CA GLY A 277 7.72 -2.40 -0.56
C GLY A 277 7.21 -2.72 0.85
N ASP A 278 8.11 -2.89 1.82
CA ASP A 278 7.74 -3.14 3.22
C ASP A 278 7.19 -1.91 3.97
N PHE A 279 7.03 -0.78 3.27
CA PHE A 279 6.61 0.51 3.83
C PHE A 279 7.55 1.03 4.94
N ARG A 280 8.83 0.65 4.90
CA ARG A 280 9.87 1.11 5.83
C ARG A 280 10.61 2.34 5.32
N ILE A 281 10.56 2.60 4.01
CA ILE A 281 11.08 3.80 3.34
C ILE A 281 9.92 4.53 2.69
N PHE A 282 9.85 5.86 2.84
CA PHE A 282 8.77 6.67 2.29
C PHE A 282 9.26 8.03 1.81
N PHE A 283 8.45 8.67 0.96
CA PHE A 283 8.75 9.94 0.30
C PHE A 283 7.84 11.04 0.83
N GLU A 284 8.42 12.11 1.35
CA GLU A 284 7.69 13.31 1.80
C GLU A 284 7.95 14.46 0.83
N SER A 285 6.89 15.16 0.42
CA SER A 285 7.03 16.34 -0.45
C SER A 285 7.69 17.49 0.30
N ILE A 286 8.57 18.23 -0.39
CA ILE A 286 9.24 19.41 0.18
C ILE A 286 8.58 20.67 -0.36
N ASN A 287 7.99 21.49 0.51
CA ASN A 287 7.61 22.90 0.26
C ASN A 287 7.01 23.21 -1.13
N GLN A 288 6.10 22.35 -1.63
CA GLN A 288 5.47 22.48 -2.96
C GLN A 288 6.45 22.47 -4.16
N GLN A 289 7.71 22.10 -3.94
CA GLN A 289 8.67 21.92 -5.01
C GLN A 289 8.32 20.65 -5.79
N ALA A 290 7.97 20.83 -7.07
CA ALA A 290 7.58 19.73 -7.93
C ALA A 290 8.70 18.67 -7.99
N HIS A 291 8.32 17.41 -7.77
CA HIS A 291 9.19 16.24 -7.86
C HIS A 291 10.41 16.24 -6.92
N ALA A 292 10.43 17.07 -5.89
CA ALA A 292 11.46 17.05 -4.84
C ALA A 292 10.90 16.43 -3.56
N TYR A 293 11.63 15.44 -3.03
CA TYR A 293 11.20 14.68 -1.87
C TYR A 293 12.31 14.54 -0.85
N ARG A 294 11.92 14.63 0.43
CA ARG A 294 12.71 14.12 1.54
C ARG A 294 12.35 12.65 1.71
N ILE A 295 13.33 11.79 1.53
CA ILE A 295 13.18 10.35 1.65
C ILE A 295 13.63 9.98 3.05
N ASN A 296 12.71 9.43 3.83
CA ASN A 296 12.91 9.07 5.23
C ASN A 296 12.66 7.56 5.41
N THR A 297 12.96 7.06 6.61
CA THR A 297 12.77 5.66 6.96
C THR A 297 12.41 5.50 8.43
N PHE A 298 11.68 4.42 8.74
CA PHE A 298 11.46 3.94 10.10
C PHE A 298 12.52 2.92 10.56
N LEU A 299 13.49 2.60 9.69
CA LEU A 299 14.56 1.66 10.02
C LEU A 299 15.63 2.31 10.91
N PRO A 300 16.31 1.53 11.76
CA PRO A 300 17.48 2.01 12.47
C PRO A 300 18.56 2.54 11.51
N PRO A 301 19.23 3.67 11.80
CA PRO A 301 20.17 4.32 10.88
C PRO A 301 21.31 3.42 10.35
N GLY A 302 21.76 2.47 11.17
CA GLY A 302 22.83 1.54 10.80
C GLY A 302 22.47 0.57 9.67
N LEU A 303 21.19 0.24 9.50
CA LEU A 303 20.75 -0.79 8.54
C LEU A 303 20.92 -0.36 7.08
N LEU A 304 20.92 0.96 6.83
CA LEU A 304 21.13 1.53 5.50
C LEU A 304 22.47 2.26 5.37
N GLY A 305 23.42 2.01 6.28
CA GLY A 305 24.75 2.64 6.27
C GLY A 305 24.69 4.18 6.31
N GLY A 306 23.68 4.76 6.95
CA GLY A 306 23.47 6.22 7.00
C GLY A 306 22.99 6.86 5.69
N LEU A 307 22.50 6.08 4.72
CA LEU A 307 21.98 6.59 3.44
C LEU A 307 20.77 7.53 3.61
N LEU A 308 19.91 7.25 4.59
CA LEU A 308 18.68 8.00 4.86
C LEU A 308 18.80 8.73 6.22
N PRO A 309 18.21 9.93 6.36
CA PRO A 309 17.36 10.60 5.39
C PRO A 309 18.12 11.33 4.27
N VAL A 310 17.49 11.47 3.10
CA VAL A 310 18.12 12.17 1.97
C VAL A 310 17.11 12.96 1.15
N THR A 311 17.54 14.06 0.54
CA THR A 311 16.71 14.82 -0.40
C THR A 311 17.03 14.43 -1.84
N ARG A 312 15.98 14.20 -2.63
CA ARG A 312 16.07 13.85 -4.05
C ARG A 312 15.07 14.62 -4.87
N THR A 313 15.55 15.20 -5.98
CA THR A 313 14.72 15.62 -7.10
C THR A 313 14.65 14.46 -8.10
N LEU A 314 13.43 14.01 -8.40
CA LEU A 314 13.19 12.95 -9.37
C LEU A 314 13.33 13.51 -10.77
N HIS A 315 13.90 12.70 -11.68
CA HIS A 315 14.18 13.14 -13.03
C HIS A 315 12.89 13.28 -13.84
N LEU A 316 12.83 14.38 -14.60
CA LEU A 316 11.86 14.58 -15.67
C LEU A 316 12.60 14.37 -16.98
N THR A 317 12.00 13.61 -17.90
CA THR A 317 12.52 13.51 -19.26
C THR A 317 12.40 14.87 -19.94
N GLU A 318 13.39 15.25 -20.77
CA GLU A 318 13.40 16.56 -21.46
C GLU A 318 12.16 16.74 -22.35
N SER A 319 11.77 15.67 -23.05
CA SER A 319 10.56 15.61 -23.87
C SER A 319 9.26 15.53 -23.06
N GLN A 320 9.36 15.28 -21.74
CA GLN A 320 8.25 14.91 -20.86
C GLN A 320 7.37 13.76 -21.39
N SER A 321 7.95 12.90 -22.24
CA SER A 321 7.22 11.80 -22.88
C SER A 321 7.03 10.60 -21.95
N ILE A 322 7.80 10.54 -20.85
CA ILE A 322 7.67 9.50 -19.83
C ILE A 322 7.21 10.15 -18.53
N ASP A 323 6.06 9.67 -18.01
CA ASP A 323 5.49 10.15 -16.76
C ASP A 323 6.47 10.00 -15.58
N PRO A 324 6.68 11.05 -14.77
CA PRO A 324 7.39 10.92 -13.50
C PRO A 324 6.59 10.12 -12.48
N PRO A 325 7.24 9.59 -11.44
CA PRO A 325 6.55 9.01 -10.29
C PRO A 325 5.51 9.99 -9.74
N SER A 326 4.27 9.53 -9.61
CA SER A 326 3.12 10.36 -9.27
C SER A 326 3.24 10.89 -7.84
N PRO A 327 3.20 12.22 -7.63
CA PRO A 327 3.20 12.79 -6.28
C PRO A 327 2.02 12.31 -5.43
N ARG A 328 0.87 12.03 -6.07
CA ARG A 328 -0.32 11.50 -5.38
C ARG A 328 -0.07 10.08 -4.86
N LEU A 329 0.48 9.21 -5.71
CA LEU A 329 0.75 7.82 -5.32
C LEU A 329 1.85 7.73 -4.27
N LEU A 330 2.91 8.55 -4.38
CA LEU A 330 3.96 8.64 -3.36
C LEU A 330 3.41 9.13 -2.01
N ALA A 331 2.51 10.11 -2.02
CA ALA A 331 1.89 10.59 -0.80
C ALA A 331 0.95 9.56 -0.15
N ILE A 332 0.23 8.78 -0.95
CA ILE A 332 -0.57 7.65 -0.46
C ILE A 332 0.34 6.59 0.16
N HIS A 333 1.41 6.19 -0.53
CA HIS A 333 2.39 5.24 0.00
C HIS A 333 2.98 5.73 1.33
N SER A 334 3.34 7.01 1.42
CA SER A 334 3.83 7.63 2.65
C SER A 334 2.79 7.63 3.77
N ALA A 335 1.53 7.96 3.48
CA ALA A 335 0.44 7.87 4.45
C ALA A 335 0.28 6.46 5.01
N ILE A 336 0.29 5.45 4.14
CA ILE A 336 0.17 4.04 4.52
C ILE A 336 1.36 3.62 5.39
N ALA A 337 2.57 4.01 5.03
CA ALA A 337 3.77 3.74 5.82
C ALA A 337 3.66 4.29 7.25
N HIS A 338 3.21 5.54 7.40
CA HIS A 338 3.00 6.14 8.70
C HIS A 338 1.91 5.43 9.50
N ILE A 339 0.78 5.08 8.88
CA ILE A 339 -0.31 4.38 9.56
C ILE A 339 0.15 3.02 10.06
N LEU A 340 0.79 2.21 9.19
CA LEU A 340 1.32 0.89 9.54
C LEU A 340 2.31 0.98 10.72
N HIS A 341 3.20 1.98 10.70
CA HIS A 341 4.19 2.17 11.75
C HIS A 341 3.56 2.67 13.06
N LEU A 342 2.80 3.77 13.02
CA LEU A 342 2.30 4.45 14.21
C LEU A 342 1.20 3.67 14.93
N SER A 343 0.43 2.84 14.23
CA SER A 343 -0.58 1.93 14.82
C SER A 343 -0.01 0.55 15.21
N ALA A 344 1.27 0.28 14.95
CA ALA A 344 1.89 -1.04 15.06
C ALA A 344 1.26 -2.14 14.16
N ALA A 345 0.33 -1.80 13.26
CA ALA A 345 -0.28 -2.75 12.33
C ALA A 345 0.76 -3.38 11.37
N GLY A 346 1.79 -2.62 10.99
CA GLY A 346 2.88 -3.14 10.17
C GLY A 346 3.64 -4.28 10.86
N ASP A 347 4.09 -4.05 12.09
CA ASP A 347 4.84 -5.05 12.85
C ASP A 347 3.96 -6.26 13.21
N TYR A 348 2.66 -6.04 13.44
CA TYR A 348 1.69 -7.12 13.63
C TYR A 348 1.53 -8.00 12.39
N ILE A 349 1.43 -7.40 11.19
CA ILE A 349 1.40 -8.14 9.91
C ILE A 349 2.70 -8.93 9.72
N ASP A 350 3.86 -8.31 9.98
CA ASP A 350 5.15 -8.98 9.82
C ASP A 350 5.25 -10.22 10.72
N LYS A 351 4.85 -10.10 12.00
CA LYS A 351 4.81 -11.23 12.93
C LYS A 351 3.83 -12.33 12.46
N MET A 352 2.64 -11.94 12.02
CA MET A 352 1.63 -12.89 11.51
C MET A 352 2.14 -13.70 10.32
N LEU A 353 2.81 -13.04 9.37
CA LEU A 353 3.36 -13.68 8.18
C LEU A 353 4.58 -14.56 8.52
N GLN A 354 5.45 -14.10 9.43
CA GLN A 354 6.61 -14.86 9.89
C GLN A 354 6.20 -16.13 10.66
N ASP A 355 5.18 -16.03 11.52
CA ASP A 355 4.75 -17.15 12.35
C ASP A 355 4.32 -18.37 11.54
N ILE A 356 3.60 -18.17 10.43
CA ILE A 356 3.22 -19.28 9.54
C ILE A 356 4.40 -19.83 8.72
N GLU A 357 5.35 -18.98 8.33
CA GLU A 357 6.52 -19.40 7.55
C GLU A 357 7.50 -20.21 8.40
N GLU A 358 7.78 -19.78 9.64
CA GLU A 358 8.78 -20.41 10.50
C GLU A 358 8.22 -21.55 11.37
N ASN A 359 7.02 -21.37 11.91
CA ASN A 359 6.48 -22.25 12.95
C ASN A 359 5.27 -23.07 12.49
N GLY A 360 4.75 -22.81 11.28
CA GLY A 360 3.51 -23.40 10.82
C GLY A 360 2.32 -23.01 11.72
N VAL A 361 1.38 -23.94 11.89
CA VAL A 361 0.23 -23.74 12.77
C VAL A 361 0.64 -24.07 14.20
N ARG A 362 0.62 -23.07 15.10
CA ARG A 362 0.96 -23.27 16.51
C ARG A 362 -0.15 -24.01 17.24
N GLU A 363 0.23 -24.93 18.13
CA GLU A 363 -0.70 -25.73 18.93
C GLU A 363 -1.47 -24.90 19.97
N ASP A 364 -0.96 -23.72 20.34
CA ASP A 364 -1.57 -22.80 21.31
C ASP A 364 -2.74 -21.97 20.72
N GLY A 365 -3.02 -22.12 19.42
CA GLY A 365 -4.08 -21.40 18.72
C GLY A 365 -3.76 -19.92 18.43
N SER A 366 -2.51 -19.46 18.64
CA SER A 366 -2.14 -18.06 18.41
C SER A 366 -1.91 -17.71 16.92
N THR A 367 -2.00 -18.70 16.03
CA THR A 367 -1.87 -18.48 14.59
C THR A 367 -3.18 -17.93 14.01
N GLU A 368 -3.13 -16.76 13.37
CA GLU A 368 -4.25 -16.08 12.69
C GLU A 368 -4.63 -16.76 11.35
N LEU A 369 -4.95 -18.06 11.43
CA LEU A 369 -5.12 -18.92 10.28
C LEU A 369 -6.30 -18.51 9.40
N ASP A 370 -7.37 -17.97 9.99
CA ASP A 370 -8.53 -17.42 9.28
C ASP A 370 -8.12 -16.29 8.32
N ARG A 371 -7.31 -15.33 8.80
CA ARG A 371 -6.86 -14.19 7.98
C ARG A 371 -5.95 -14.65 6.84
N LEU A 372 -5.05 -15.60 7.11
CA LEU A 372 -4.12 -16.15 6.11
C LEU A 372 -4.85 -16.94 5.02
N VAL A 373 -5.85 -17.74 5.40
CA VAL A 373 -6.70 -18.46 4.44
C VAL A 373 -7.52 -17.48 3.61
N LYS A 374 -8.14 -16.47 4.23
CA LYS A 374 -8.87 -15.40 3.50
C LYS A 374 -7.99 -14.66 2.50
N LEU A 375 -6.77 -14.29 2.89
CA LEU A 375 -5.75 -13.69 2.01
C LEU A 375 -5.55 -14.51 0.73
N ARG A 376 -5.30 -15.82 0.89
CA ARG A 376 -5.05 -16.74 -0.23
C ARG A 376 -6.30 -16.95 -1.09
N LEU A 377 -7.47 -17.13 -0.47
CA LEU A 377 -8.74 -17.32 -1.18
C LEU A 377 -9.15 -16.09 -2.00
N ASN A 378 -8.85 -14.89 -1.50
CA ASN A 378 -9.10 -13.63 -2.19
C ASN A 378 -8.05 -13.30 -3.27
N GLY A 379 -7.18 -14.26 -3.60
CA GLY A 379 -6.20 -14.11 -4.68
C GLY A 379 -5.07 -13.14 -4.37
N TRP A 380 -4.82 -12.82 -3.09
CA TRP A 380 -3.69 -12.00 -2.69
C TRP A 380 -2.42 -12.85 -2.58
N PRO A 381 -1.31 -12.41 -3.19
CA PRO A 381 -0.03 -13.08 -3.01
C PRO A 381 0.46 -12.91 -1.56
N VAL A 382 0.77 -14.01 -0.88
CA VAL A 382 1.48 -14.00 0.40
C VAL A 382 2.95 -14.33 0.11
N SER A 383 3.88 -13.49 0.58
CA SER A 383 5.32 -13.75 0.47
C SER A 383 5.68 -15.11 1.09
N GLU A 384 6.72 -15.74 0.56
CA GLU A 384 7.55 -16.66 1.32
C GLU A 384 8.89 -15.93 1.41
N VAL A 385 9.44 -15.70 2.60
CA VAL A 385 10.79 -15.15 2.71
C VAL A 385 11.74 -16.18 2.10
N SER A 386 12.20 -15.88 0.88
CA SER A 386 13.28 -16.62 0.26
C SER A 386 14.54 -16.31 1.07
N GLY A 387 15.03 -17.30 1.82
CA GLY A 387 16.27 -17.20 2.59
C GLY A 387 17.52 -17.00 1.74
#